data_AF-A0A353RXS0-F1
#
_entry.id   AF-A0A353RXS0-F1
#
_cell.length_a   1.000
_cell.length_b   1.000
_cell.length_c   1.000
_cell.angle_alpha   90.00
_cell.angle_beta   90.00
_cell.angle_gamma   90.00
#
_symmetry.space_group_name_H-M   'P 1'
#
loop_
_entity.id
_entity.type
_entity.pdbx_description
1 polymer ?
#
loop_
_entity_poly.entity_id
_entity_poly.type
_entity_poly.pdbx_seq_one_letter_code
_entity_poly.pdbx_strand_id
1 'polypeptide(L)'
;MKILICSKTAAIRESLNLILSDIYDLILTESIEMCAEILNNAKDVNLVIGEDIVPIRDQFPQRKTLGIKDRNEVEAPFIEKPFKSDLVLKKIEEILK
;
A
#
# COMPACT_ATOMS: atom_id res chain seq x y z
N MET A 1 2.18 6.07 12.67
CA MET A 1 2.85 6.03 11.35
C MET A 1 1.78 6.14 10.29
N LYS A 2 2.11 6.79 9.15
CA LYS A 2 1.12 7.07 8.11
C LYS A 2 1.32 6.14 6.92
N ILE A 3 0.25 5.46 6.49
CA ILE A 3 0.22 4.56 5.35
C ILE A 3 -0.74 5.12 4.30
N LEU A 4 -0.29 5.13 3.05
CA LEU A 4 -1.10 5.51 1.89
C LEU A 4 -1.58 4.23 1.18
N ILE A 5 -2.88 4.02 1.12
CA ILE A 5 -3.52 2.92 0.39
C ILE A 5 -3.94 3.44 -0.98
N CYS A 6 -3.36 2.90 -2.05
CA CYS A 6 -3.64 3.28 -3.43
C CYS A 6 -4.19 2.09 -4.22
N SER A 7 -5.50 2.03 -4.42
CA SER A 7 -6.12 0.97 -5.23
C SER A 7 -7.42 1.47 -5.83
N LYS A 8 -7.69 1.14 -7.09
CA LYS A 8 -8.99 1.37 -7.74
C LYS A 8 -10.10 0.46 -7.19
N THR A 9 -9.73 -0.67 -6.60
CA THR A 9 -10.66 -1.69 -6.09
C THR A 9 -11.15 -1.32 -4.69
N ALA A 10 -12.41 -0.90 -4.58
CA ALA A 10 -13.02 -0.50 -3.31
C ALA A 10 -12.90 -1.59 -2.23
N ALA A 11 -13.19 -2.85 -2.58
CA ALA A 11 -13.10 -3.98 -1.65
C ALA A 11 -11.70 -4.15 -1.02
N ILE A 12 -10.63 -3.86 -1.76
CA ILE A 12 -9.26 -3.91 -1.24
C ILE A 12 -8.99 -2.74 -0.32
N ARG A 13 -9.40 -1.52 -0.69
CA ARG A 13 -9.29 -0.33 0.18
C ARG A 13 -10.01 -0.55 1.50
N GLU A 14 -11.25 -1.03 1.45
CA GLU A 14 -12.06 -1.32 2.63
C GLU A 14 -11.45 -2.42 3.50
N SER A 15 -11.00 -3.53 2.88
CA SER A 15 -10.36 -4.63 3.61
C SER A 15 -9.08 -4.17 4.31
N LEU A 16 -8.23 -3.41 3.63
CA LEU A 16 -7.01 -2.87 4.23
C LEU A 16 -7.32 -1.83 5.31
N ASN A 17 -8.34 -0.99 5.12
CA ASN A 17 -8.78 -0.04 6.14
C ASN A 17 -9.21 -0.78 7.42
N LEU A 18 -10.06 -1.81 7.31
CA LEU A 18 -10.50 -2.63 8.45
C LEU A 18 -9.33 -3.31 9.19
N ILE A 19 -8.29 -3.71 8.48
CA ILE A 19 -7.13 -4.39 9.06
C ILE A 19 -6.19 -3.40 9.75
N LEU A 20 -6.06 -2.17 9.24
CA LEU A 20 -4.96 -1.27 9.56
C LEU A 20 -5.35 -0.01 10.33
N SER A 21 -6.64 0.39 10.35
CA SER A 21 -7.07 1.69 10.90
C SER A 21 -6.87 1.82 12.41
N ASP A 22 -6.85 0.70 13.13
CA ASP A 22 -6.63 0.69 14.58
C ASP A 22 -5.15 0.84 14.95
N ILE A 23 -4.24 0.76 13.98
CA ILE A 23 -2.78 0.66 14.18
C ILE A 23 -2.04 1.82 13.49
N TYR A 24 -2.54 2.27 12.34
CA TYR A 24 -1.89 3.24 11.47
C TYR A 24 -2.83 4.39 11.11
N ASP A 25 -2.25 5.56 10.87
CA ASP A 25 -2.96 6.68 10.23
C ASP A 25 -3.03 6.38 8.73
N LEU A 26 -4.24 6.36 8.16
CA LEU A 26 -4.48 5.88 6.80
C LEU A 26 -4.94 7.02 5.88
N ILE A 27 -4.35 7.09 4.70
CA ILE A 27 -4.87 7.88 3.58
C ILE A 27 -5.29 6.90 2.50
N LEU A 28 -6.52 7.03 1.99
CA LEU A 28 -7.05 6.15 0.95
C LEU A 28 -7.18 6.94 -0.36
N THR A 29 -6.68 6.37 -1.45
CA THR A 29 -6.79 6.93 -2.80
C THR A 29 -7.25 5.87 -3.79
N GLU A 30 -7.94 6.34 -4.84
CA GLU A 30 -8.55 5.47 -5.84
C GLU A 30 -7.76 5.42 -7.15
N SER A 31 -6.76 6.28 -7.30
CA SER A 31 -5.94 6.39 -8.50
C SER A 31 -4.47 6.68 -8.19
N ILE A 32 -3.62 6.39 -9.18
CA ILE A 32 -2.17 6.63 -9.13
C ILE A 32 -1.88 8.13 -9.10
N GLU A 33 -2.67 8.94 -9.81
CA GLU A 33 -2.51 10.40 -9.87
C GLU A 33 -2.74 11.03 -8.49
N MET A 34 -3.82 10.66 -7.80
CA MET A 34 -4.09 11.11 -6.43
C MET A 34 -3.00 10.67 -5.46
N CYS A 35 -2.52 9.42 -5.61
CA CYS A 35 -1.43 8.88 -4.80
C CYS A 35 -0.14 9.70 -4.98
N ALA A 36 0.21 10.03 -6.23
CA ALA A 36 1.39 10.85 -6.54
C ALA A 36 1.25 12.28 -5.99
N GLU A 37 0.07 12.90 -6.11
CA GLU A 37 -0.22 14.22 -5.54
C GLU A 37 -0.02 14.23 -4.02
N ILE A 38 -0.52 13.21 -3.32
CA ILE A 38 -0.31 13.08 -1.88
C ILE A 38 1.17 12.90 -1.55
N LEU A 39 1.92 12.05 -2.25
CA LEU A 39 3.34 11.82 -1.96
C LEU A 39 4.23 13.06 -2.21
N ASN A 40 3.80 13.94 -3.12
CA ASN A 40 4.45 15.23 -3.34
C ASN A 40 4.32 16.16 -2.13
N ASN A 41 3.17 16.14 -1.45
CA ASN A 41 2.85 17.05 -0.34
C ASN A 41 3.07 16.44 1.06
N ALA A 42 2.88 15.13 1.22
CA ALA A 42 2.97 14.40 2.48
C ALA A 42 4.31 13.66 2.60
N LYS A 43 5.29 14.33 3.20
CA LYS A 43 6.63 13.75 3.42
C LYS A 43 6.64 12.69 4.53
N ASP A 44 5.66 12.71 5.41
CA ASP A 44 5.47 11.80 6.53
C ASP A 44 4.84 10.44 6.19
N VAL A 45 4.44 10.20 4.93
CA VAL A 45 3.99 8.87 4.47
C VAL A 45 5.14 7.86 4.51
N ASN A 46 4.99 6.81 5.30
CA ASN A 46 6.03 5.81 5.55
C ASN A 46 5.98 4.64 4.56
N LEU A 47 4.80 4.29 4.05
CA LEU A 47 4.57 3.13 3.19
C LEU A 47 3.38 3.40 2.26
N VAL A 48 3.50 2.96 1.01
CA VAL A 48 2.39 2.89 0.05
C VAL A 48 1.98 1.43 -0.16
N ILE A 49 0.70 1.11 0.00
CA ILE A 49 0.15 -0.23 -0.22
C ILE A 49 -0.89 -0.17 -1.33
N GLY A 50 -0.88 -1.09 -2.29
CA GLY A 50 -1.86 -0.99 -3.37
C GLY A 50 -1.70 -1.94 -4.53
N GLU A 51 -2.70 -1.92 -5.41
CA GLU A 51 -2.66 -2.59 -6.72
C GLU A 51 -2.06 -1.65 -7.77
N ASP A 52 -1.40 -2.21 -8.79
CA ASP A 52 -0.86 -1.45 -9.91
C ASP A 52 0.09 -0.30 -9.49
N ILE A 53 0.74 -0.38 -8.32
CA ILE A 53 1.58 0.68 -7.74
C ILE A 53 3.01 0.75 -8.31
N VAL A 54 3.30 0.01 -9.38
CA VAL A 54 4.61 0.08 -10.07
C VAL A 54 4.95 1.51 -10.50
N PRO A 55 4.04 2.31 -11.10
CA PRO A 55 4.34 3.70 -11.45
C PRO A 55 4.70 4.56 -10.23
N ILE A 56 4.10 4.30 -9.06
CA ILE A 56 4.44 5.02 -7.82
C ILE A 56 5.85 4.64 -7.35
N ARG A 57 6.21 3.36 -7.41
CA ARG A 57 7.56 2.91 -7.07
C ARG A 57 8.60 3.55 -7.98
N ASP A 58 8.32 3.65 -9.28
CA ASP A 58 9.26 4.20 -10.25
C ASP A 58 9.37 5.73 -10.14
N GLN A 59 8.28 6.43 -9.85
CA GLN A 59 8.26 7.89 -9.63
C GLN A 59 8.84 8.29 -8.27
N PHE A 60 8.69 7.44 -7.25
CA PHE A 60 9.13 7.71 -5.88
C PHE A 60 10.00 6.55 -5.34
N PRO A 61 11.17 6.27 -5.95
CA PRO A 61 12.00 5.11 -5.62
C PRO A 61 12.53 5.11 -4.17
N GLN A 62 12.56 6.28 -3.52
CA GLN A 62 12.92 6.44 -2.11
C GLN A 62 11.80 6.03 -1.14
N ARG A 63 10.58 5.78 -1.63
CA ARG A 63 9.44 5.38 -0.80
C ARG A 63 9.35 3.86 -0.73
N LYS A 64 9.06 3.34 0.47
CA LYS A 64 8.71 1.94 0.66
C LYS A 64 7.33 1.69 0.03
N THR A 65 7.21 0.62 -0.75
CA THR A 65 5.96 0.20 -1.40
C THR A 65 5.66 -1.26 -1.10
N LEU A 66 4.39 -1.64 -1.09
CA LEU A 66 3.91 -3.01 -0.90
C LEU A 66 2.74 -3.32 -1.84
N GLY A 67 2.98 -4.16 -2.84
CA GLY A 67 1.97 -4.49 -3.84
C GLY A 67 0.87 -5.42 -3.30
N ILE A 68 -0.36 -5.29 -3.79
CA ILE A 68 -1.41 -6.30 -3.69
C ILE A 68 -1.60 -6.93 -5.07
N LYS A 69 -1.41 -8.24 -5.20
CA LYS A 69 -1.28 -8.92 -6.50
C LYS A 69 -2.00 -10.25 -6.53
N ASP A 70 -2.33 -10.73 -7.73
CA ASP A 70 -2.86 -12.09 -7.92
C ASP A 70 -1.72 -13.13 -7.99
N ARG A 71 -2.07 -14.39 -7.70
CA ARG A 71 -1.14 -15.54 -7.69
C ARG A 71 -0.57 -15.73 -9.09
N ASN A 72 0.60 -15.15 -9.39
CA ASN A 72 1.52 -15.41 -10.53
C ASN A 72 2.53 -14.25 -10.78
N GLU A 73 2.46 -13.15 -10.03
CA GLU A 73 3.39 -12.03 -10.21
C GLU A 73 4.63 -12.12 -9.30
N VAL A 74 5.81 -11.79 -9.84
CA VAL A 74 7.12 -12.16 -9.25
C VAL A 74 7.79 -11.01 -8.48
N GLU A 75 7.35 -9.76 -8.67
CA GLU A 75 8.04 -8.60 -8.07
C GLU A 75 7.65 -8.35 -6.62
N ALA A 76 8.62 -8.54 -5.72
CA ALA A 76 8.54 -8.26 -4.29
C ALA A 76 8.86 -6.79 -3.94
N PRO A 77 8.33 -6.27 -2.81
CA PRO A 77 7.44 -6.96 -1.87
C PRO A 77 5.96 -6.85 -2.25
N PHE A 78 5.21 -7.95 -2.09
CA PHE A 78 3.78 -8.01 -2.35
C PHE A 78 3.03 -8.91 -1.35
N ILE A 79 1.71 -8.74 -1.34
CA ILE A 79 0.72 -9.60 -0.69
C ILE A 79 -0.16 -10.19 -1.79
N GLU A 80 -0.28 -11.51 -1.79
CA GLU A 80 -1.12 -12.23 -2.75
C GLU A 80 -2.60 -12.22 -2.34
N LYS A 81 -3.51 -12.03 -3.30
CA LYS A 81 -4.95 -12.20 -3.11
C LYS A 81 -5.35 -13.68 -3.22
N PRO A 82 -6.29 -14.18 -2.39
CA PRO A 82 -6.87 -13.53 -1.22
C PRO A 82 -5.87 -13.49 -0.05
N PHE A 83 -5.91 -12.43 0.75
CA PHE A 83 -4.99 -12.24 1.88
C PHE A 83 -5.70 -12.30 3.24
N LYS A 84 -4.91 -12.63 4.27
CA LYS A 84 -5.31 -12.61 5.67
C LYS A 84 -4.64 -11.46 6.40
N SER A 85 -5.27 -10.97 7.46
CA SER A 85 -4.81 -9.81 8.25
C SER A 85 -3.42 -10.01 8.86
N ASP A 86 -3.15 -11.20 9.41
CA ASP A 86 -1.85 -11.57 9.98
C ASP A 86 -0.71 -11.47 8.96
N LEU A 87 -0.95 -11.90 7.72
CA LEU A 87 0.02 -11.77 6.63
C LEU A 87 0.28 -10.30 6.27
N VAL A 88 -0.79 -9.48 6.19
CA VAL A 88 -0.67 -8.04 5.89
C VAL A 88 0.21 -7.35 6.94
N LEU A 89 -0.10 -7.55 8.22
CA LEU A 89 0.63 -6.94 9.33
C LEU A 89 2.09 -7.37 9.35
N LYS A 90 2.35 -8.68 9.21
CA LYS A 90 3.71 -9.22 9.15
C LYS A 90 4.53 -8.58 8.02
N LYS A 91 3.94 -8.42 6.83
CA LYS A 91 4.62 -7.81 5.68
C LYS A 91 4.92 -6.32 5.89
N ILE A 92 3.98 -5.59 6.50
CA ILE A 92 4.19 -4.18 6.85
C ILE A 92 5.34 -4.06 7.86
N GLU A 93 5.38 -4.90 8.89
CA GLU A 93 6.47 -4.90 9.87
C GLU A 93 7.83 -5.26 9.24
N GLU A 94 7.89 -6.25 8.35
CA GLU A 94 9.12 -6.62 7.61
C GLU A 94 9.66 -5.43 6.80
N ILE A 95 8.77 -4.64 6.19
CA ILE A 95 9.14 -3.49 5.37
C ILE A 95 9.52 -2.30 6.24
N LEU A 96 8.85 -2.06 7.36
CA LEU A 96 9.02 -0.86 8.18
C LEU A 96 10.16 -0.94 9.21
N LYS A 97 10.63 -2.14 9.54
CA LYS A 97 11.91 -2.34 10.25
C LYS A 97 13.08 -1.67 9.49
#